data_AF-A0A1B6HBX6-F1
#
_entry.id   AF-A0A1B6HBX6-F1
#
_cell.length_a   1.000
_cell.length_b   1.000
_cell.length_c   1.000
_cell.angle_alpha   90.00
_cell.angle_beta   90.00
_cell.angle_gamma   90.00
#
_symmetry.space_group_name_H-M   'P 1'
#
loop_
_entity.id
_entity.type
_entity.pdbx_description
1 polymer ?
#
loop_
_entity_poly.entity_id
_entity_poly.type
_entity_poly.pdbx_seq_one_letter_code
_entity_poly.pdbx_strand_id
1 'polypeptide(L)'
;VLPLLISHSKFYTEADNYANLLDATLHTVYRLSKNRMLTKGQREAVSDFLVALTSQMQPSMLLKLLRKLTVDVSKLSEYTTVALRLLMLHYDRCAKYYGSTGGQGLYGASSDEEKRLTMMLFSNIFDSLSKMDYDPELFGKALPCLTAIGCALPPDYSWHHN
;
A
#
# COMPACT_ATOMS: atom_id res chain seq x y z
N VAL A 1 -17.33 -7.22 14.96
CA VAL A 1 -16.23 -8.11 14.49
C VAL A 1 -14.99 -7.32 14.08
N LEU A 2 -15.04 -6.45 13.06
CA LEU A 2 -13.84 -5.69 12.62
C LEU A 2 -13.11 -4.92 13.74
N PRO A 3 -13.77 -4.21 14.67
CA PRO A 3 -13.06 -3.52 15.76
C PRO A 3 -12.28 -4.47 16.69
N LEU A 4 -12.79 -5.69 16.87
CA LEU A 4 -12.09 -6.72 17.66
C LEU A 4 -10.86 -7.24 16.91
N LEU A 5 -10.97 -7.45 15.60
CA LEU A 5 -9.84 -7.88 14.76
C LEU A 5 -8.75 -6.79 14.69
N ILE A 6 -9.14 -5.52 14.63
CA ILE A 6 -8.21 -4.37 14.66
C ILE A 6 -7.48 -4.30 16.01
N SER A 7 -8.21 -4.38 17.13
CA SER A 7 -7.62 -4.28 18.48
C SER A 7 -6.65 -5.43 18.82
N HIS A 8 -6.79 -6.56 18.15
CA HIS A 8 -5.95 -7.74 18.35
C HIS A 8 -5.03 -8.02 17.17
N SER A 9 -4.75 -7.01 16.33
CA SER A 9 -3.97 -7.17 15.10
C SER A 9 -2.57 -7.73 15.32
N LYS A 10 -1.94 -7.46 16.48
CA LYS A 10 -0.62 -7.99 16.86
C LYS A 10 -0.46 -9.51 16.71
N PHE A 11 -1.54 -10.27 16.83
CA PHE A 11 -1.48 -11.73 16.66
C PHE A 11 -1.27 -12.16 15.19
N TYR A 12 -1.46 -11.26 14.23
CA TYR A 12 -1.18 -11.56 12.82
C TYR A 12 0.32 -11.62 12.50
N THR A 13 1.18 -10.95 13.30
CA THR A 13 2.63 -10.97 13.10
C THR A 13 3.24 -12.34 13.34
N GLU A 14 2.67 -13.13 14.25
CA GLU A 14 3.15 -14.48 14.60
C GLU A 14 2.49 -15.58 13.75
N ALA A 15 1.66 -15.21 12.77
CA ALA A 15 0.83 -16.12 12.00
C ALA A 15 1.46 -16.54 10.66
N ASP A 16 2.79 -16.71 10.61
CA ASP A 16 3.52 -17.11 9.39
C ASP A 16 2.99 -18.43 8.80
N ASN A 17 2.60 -19.39 9.66
CA ASN A 17 1.98 -20.66 9.25
C ASN A 17 0.61 -20.49 8.55
N TYR A 18 0.01 -19.30 8.64
CA TYR A 18 -1.27 -18.93 8.04
C TYR A 18 -1.11 -17.84 6.97
N ALA A 19 0.08 -17.66 6.41
CA ALA A 19 0.38 -16.66 5.37
C ALA A 19 -0.65 -16.66 4.22
N ASN A 20 -1.04 -17.84 3.72
CA ASN A 20 -2.04 -17.97 2.65
C ASN A 20 -3.44 -17.47 3.06
N LEU A 21 -3.82 -17.69 4.32
CA LEU A 21 -5.10 -17.22 4.86
C LEU A 21 -5.09 -15.70 5.04
N LEU A 22 -3.98 -15.14 5.52
CA LEU A 22 -3.81 -13.69 5.63
C LEU A 22 -3.85 -13.01 4.27
N ASP A 23 -3.16 -13.57 3.26
CA ASP A 23 -3.20 -13.09 1.87
C ASP A 23 -4.63 -13.13 1.27
N ALA A 24 -5.33 -14.25 1.44
CA ALA A 24 -6.72 -14.39 0.99
C ALA A 24 -7.66 -13.41 1.71
N THR A 25 -7.46 -13.21 3.02
CA THR A 25 -8.23 -12.24 3.82
C THR A 25 -7.98 -10.82 3.32
N LEU A 26 -6.71 -10.45 3.15
CA LEU A 26 -6.29 -9.14 2.64
C LEU A 26 -6.95 -8.82 1.31
N HIS A 27 -6.86 -9.72 0.34
CA HIS A 27 -7.45 -9.52 -0.98
C HIS A 27 -8.98 -9.47 -0.94
N THR A 28 -9.62 -10.26 -0.06
CA THR A 28 -11.08 -10.26 0.12
C THR A 28 -11.57 -8.96 0.72
N VAL A 29 -10.93 -8.49 1.78
CA VAL A 29 -11.27 -7.23 2.46
C VAL A 29 -10.96 -6.03 1.55
N TYR A 30 -9.88 -6.09 0.76
CA TYR A 30 -9.57 -5.03 -0.20
C TYR A 30 -10.64 -4.95 -1.30
N ARG A 31 -11.14 -6.09 -1.80
CA ARG A 31 -12.30 -6.10 -2.71
C ARG A 31 -13.56 -5.54 -2.03
N LEU A 32 -13.79 -5.90 -0.77
CA LEU A 32 -14.92 -5.38 0.00
C LEU A 32 -14.87 -3.86 0.15
N SER A 33 -13.67 -3.27 0.35
CA SER A 33 -13.49 -1.81 0.46
C SER A 33 -14.00 -1.02 -0.75
N LYS A 34 -14.06 -1.67 -1.92
CA LYS A 34 -14.54 -1.09 -3.18
C LYS A 34 -16.03 -1.33 -3.43
N ASN A 35 -16.73 -2.04 -2.54
CA ASN A 35 -18.14 -2.34 -2.73
C ASN A 35 -18.98 -1.07 -2.52
N ARG A 36 -19.75 -0.70 -3.55
CA ARG A 36 -20.60 0.49 -3.57
C ARG A 36 -21.79 0.42 -2.60
N MET A 37 -22.16 -0.77 -2.12
CA MET A 37 -23.25 -0.95 -1.17
C MET A 37 -22.86 -0.61 0.28
N LEU A 38 -21.58 -0.36 0.57
CA LEU A 38 -21.13 0.01 1.90
C LEU A 38 -21.41 1.49 2.19
N THR A 39 -21.93 1.74 3.39
CA THR A 39 -22.01 3.10 3.95
C THR A 39 -20.61 3.68 4.19
N LYS A 40 -20.51 5.01 4.36
CA LYS A 40 -19.24 5.69 4.65
C LYS A 40 -18.53 5.08 5.87
N GLY A 41 -19.24 4.90 6.99
CA GLY A 41 -18.67 4.32 8.20
C GLY A 41 -18.25 2.85 8.06
N GLN A 42 -18.97 2.04 7.27
CA GLN A 42 -18.55 0.68 6.97
C GLN A 42 -17.29 0.64 6.12
N ARG A 43 -17.18 1.52 5.12
CA ARG A 43 -15.98 1.62 4.28
C ARG A 43 -14.77 2.06 5.10
N GLU A 44 -14.97 2.97 6.04
CA GLU A 44 -13.94 3.41 6.98
C GLU A 44 -13.47 2.27 7.89
N ALA A 45 -14.40 1.52 8.51
CA ALA A 45 -14.06 0.35 9.32
C ALA A 45 -13.31 -0.74 8.52
N VAL A 46 -13.69 -0.96 7.26
CA VAL A 46 -12.98 -1.88 6.36
C VAL A 46 -11.58 -1.35 6.01
N SER A 47 -11.44 -0.05 5.77
CA SER A 47 -10.14 0.59 5.53
C SER A 47 -9.24 0.49 6.75
N ASP A 48 -9.75 0.72 7.96
CA ASP A 48 -8.98 0.62 9.20
C ASP A 48 -8.52 -0.81 9.45
N PHE A 49 -9.38 -1.79 9.15
CA PHE A 49 -8.98 -3.18 9.23
C PHE A 49 -7.89 -3.54 8.21
N LEU A 50 -7.98 -3.04 6.97
CA LEU A 50 -6.92 -3.26 5.98
C LEU A 50 -5.59 -2.70 6.44
N VAL A 51 -5.59 -1.48 7.00
CA VAL A 51 -4.38 -0.85 7.55
C VAL A 51 -3.83 -1.65 8.72
N ALA A 52 -4.69 -2.07 9.65
CA ALA A 52 -4.29 -2.89 10.78
C ALA A 52 -3.68 -4.21 10.30
N LEU A 53 -4.30 -4.89 9.34
CA LEU A 53 -3.81 -6.15 8.79
C LEU A 53 -2.46 -5.98 8.08
N THR A 54 -2.33 -5.03 7.15
CA THR A 54 -1.08 -4.81 6.40
C THR A 54 0.06 -4.38 7.32
N SER A 55 -0.24 -3.64 8.40
CA SER A 55 0.76 -3.20 9.39
C SER A 55 1.41 -4.33 10.19
N GLN A 56 0.83 -5.54 10.17
CA GLN A 56 1.33 -6.70 10.90
C GLN A 56 1.97 -7.74 9.98
N MET A 57 1.73 -7.64 8.66
CA MET A 57 2.29 -8.53 7.64
C MET A 57 3.69 -8.06 7.22
N GLN A 58 4.56 -9.03 6.87
CA GLN A 58 5.86 -8.73 6.27
C GLN A 58 5.69 -8.07 4.89
N PRO A 59 6.61 -7.17 4.49
CA PRO A 59 6.50 -6.46 3.21
C PRO A 59 6.39 -7.39 1.98
N SER A 60 7.16 -8.49 1.99
CA SER A 60 7.20 -9.48 0.91
C SER A 60 5.83 -10.16 0.67
N MET A 61 5.02 -10.31 1.71
CA MET A 61 3.66 -10.87 1.60
C MET A 61 2.71 -9.94 0.83
N LEU A 62 3.01 -8.64 0.79
CA LEU A 62 2.16 -7.63 0.15
C LEU A 62 2.46 -7.50 -1.35
N LEU A 63 3.43 -8.23 -1.90
CA LEU A 63 3.80 -8.16 -3.32
C LEU A 63 2.60 -8.31 -4.26
N LYS A 64 1.71 -9.28 -4.01
CA LYS A 64 0.50 -9.47 -4.83
C LYS A 64 -0.46 -8.29 -4.73
N LEU A 65 -0.60 -7.70 -3.53
CA LEU A 65 -1.40 -6.50 -3.33
C LEU A 65 -0.77 -5.30 -4.06
N LEU A 66 0.55 -5.11 -3.98
CA LEU A 66 1.26 -4.03 -4.67
C LEU A 66 1.02 -4.07 -6.18
N ARG A 67 1.12 -5.24 -6.82
CA ARG A 67 0.79 -5.41 -8.26
C ARG A 67 -0.62 -4.89 -8.57
N LYS A 68 -1.59 -5.22 -7.73
CA LYS A 68 -2.98 -4.77 -7.90
C LYS A 68 -3.13 -3.27 -7.68
N LEU A 69 -2.45 -2.73 -6.67
CA LEU A 69 -2.47 -1.30 -6.34
C LEU A 69 -1.85 -0.48 -7.47
N THR A 70 -0.78 -0.95 -8.12
CA THR A 70 -0.17 -0.26 -9.29
C THR A 70 -1.18 -0.04 -10.41
N VAL A 71 -2.04 -1.03 -10.67
CA VAL A 71 -3.14 -0.91 -11.65
C VAL A 71 -4.21 0.04 -11.14
N ASP A 72 -4.63 -0.12 -9.88
CA ASP A 72 -5.71 0.67 -9.30
C ASP A 72 -5.41 2.18 -9.21
N VAL A 73 -4.14 2.56 -8.99
CA VAL A 73 -3.73 3.98 -8.88
C VAL A 73 -3.28 4.59 -10.21
N SER A 74 -3.28 3.82 -11.30
CA SER A 74 -2.96 4.33 -12.66
C SER A 74 -3.94 5.40 -13.15
N LYS A 75 -5.14 5.46 -12.55
CA LYS A 75 -6.14 6.51 -12.76
C LYS A 75 -6.73 6.88 -11.41
N LEU A 76 -6.25 7.98 -10.84
CA LEU A 76 -6.71 8.45 -9.54
C LEU A 76 -8.16 8.95 -9.60
N SER A 77 -8.93 8.61 -8.57
CA SER A 77 -10.34 8.98 -8.42
C SER A 77 -10.73 8.90 -6.94
N GLU A 78 -11.96 9.27 -6.59
CA GLU A 78 -12.50 9.09 -5.22
C GLU A 78 -12.39 7.62 -4.70
N TYR A 79 -12.38 6.65 -5.62
CA TYR A 79 -12.29 5.22 -5.30
C TYR A 79 -10.86 4.75 -5.00
N THR A 80 -9.84 5.56 -5.29
CA THR A 80 -8.43 5.22 -4.99
C THR A 80 -8.00 5.63 -3.59
N THR A 81 -8.85 6.31 -2.82
CA THR A 81 -8.53 6.82 -1.48
C THR A 81 -8.04 5.75 -0.51
N VAL A 82 -8.65 4.57 -0.50
CA VAL A 82 -8.20 3.43 0.33
C VAL A 82 -6.85 2.89 -0.16
N ALA A 83 -6.66 2.80 -1.48
CA ALA A 83 -5.39 2.35 -2.07
C ALA A 83 -4.23 3.30 -1.70
N LEU A 84 -4.44 4.62 -1.82
CA LEU A 84 -3.47 5.64 -1.45
C LEU A 84 -3.12 5.58 0.04
N ARG A 85 -4.13 5.39 0.91
CA ARG A 85 -3.90 5.25 2.36
C ARG A 85 -3.06 4.01 2.68
N LEU A 86 -3.33 2.88 2.03
CA LEU A 86 -2.57 1.64 2.24
C LEU A 86 -1.12 1.78 1.77
N LEU A 87 -0.91 2.37 0.59
CA LEU A 87 0.41 2.62 0.04
C LEU A 87 1.22 3.54 0.95
N MET A 88 0.66 4.69 1.32
CA MET A 88 1.31 5.65 2.21
C MET A 88 1.79 4.99 3.51
N LEU A 89 0.90 4.32 4.24
CA LEU A 89 1.25 3.72 5.53
C LEU A 89 2.24 2.56 5.39
N HIS A 90 2.12 1.80 4.29
CA HIS A 90 3.05 0.71 4.01
C HIS A 90 4.47 1.23 3.74
N TYR A 91 4.62 2.22 2.85
CA TYR A 91 5.94 2.77 2.52
C TYR A 91 6.55 3.58 3.66
N ASP A 92 5.75 4.26 4.48
CA ASP A 92 6.23 4.94 5.69
C ASP A 92 6.84 3.94 6.69
N ARG A 93 6.12 2.84 6.97
CA ARG A 93 6.61 1.76 7.84
C ARG A 93 7.84 1.04 7.25
N CYS A 94 7.85 0.84 5.94
CA CYS A 94 8.79 -0.05 5.26
C CYS A 94 9.87 0.70 4.44
N ALA A 95 10.06 2.00 4.63
CA ALA A 95 10.98 2.81 3.83
C ALA A 95 12.40 2.21 3.77
N LYS A 96 12.91 1.72 4.92
CA LYS A 96 14.23 1.08 4.99
C LYS A 96 14.33 -0.24 4.20
N TYR A 97 13.24 -0.99 4.08
CA TYR A 97 13.20 -2.26 3.34
C TYR A 97 13.33 -2.04 1.82
N TYR A 98 12.69 -1.00 1.30
CA TYR A 98 12.74 -0.63 -0.12
C TYR A 98 14.00 0.16 -0.48
N GLY A 99 14.47 1.04 0.42
CA GLY A 99 15.61 1.93 0.17
C GLY A 99 16.98 1.36 0.53
N SER A 100 17.07 0.27 1.30
CA SER A 100 18.38 -0.31 1.68
C SER A 100 18.88 -1.29 0.61
N THR A 101 20.05 -1.00 0.05
CA THR A 101 20.76 -1.89 -0.89
C THR A 101 21.47 -3.07 -0.22
N GLY A 102 21.42 -3.19 1.12
CA GLY A 102 22.26 -4.13 1.89
C GLY A 102 21.54 -4.99 2.92
N GLY A 103 20.20 -5.06 2.93
CA GLY A 103 19.46 -5.98 3.81
C GLY A 103 19.59 -5.72 5.32
N GLN A 104 20.03 -4.53 5.73
CA GLN A 104 20.23 -4.17 7.15
C GLN A 104 18.93 -3.82 7.89
N GLY A 105 17.77 -4.06 7.28
CA GLY A 105 16.45 -3.80 7.85
C GLY A 105 15.84 -5.01 8.55
N LEU A 106 14.84 -4.76 9.40
CA LEU A 106 14.07 -5.79 10.12
C LEU A 106 13.47 -6.87 9.19
N TYR A 107 13.23 -6.50 7.93
CA TYR A 107 12.60 -7.34 6.90
C TYR A 107 13.56 -7.79 5.81
N GLY A 108 14.87 -7.58 5.97
CA GLY A 108 15.85 -7.81 4.90
C GLY A 108 15.82 -6.73 3.81
N ALA A 109 15.94 -7.14 2.55
CA ALA A 109 15.96 -6.25 1.38
C ALA A 109 14.82 -6.58 0.40
N SER A 110 14.26 -5.56 -0.25
CA SER A 110 13.27 -5.73 -1.32
C SER A 110 13.85 -6.40 -2.57
N SER A 111 13.03 -7.22 -3.21
CA SER A 111 13.30 -7.82 -4.52
C SER A 111 13.29 -6.79 -5.66
N ASP A 112 13.88 -7.14 -6.81
CA ASP A 112 13.87 -6.27 -7.99
C ASP A 112 12.46 -5.99 -8.52
N GLU A 113 11.55 -6.95 -8.36
CA GLU A 113 10.14 -6.76 -8.73
C GLU A 113 9.47 -5.73 -7.83
N GLU A 114 9.70 -5.80 -6.52
CA GLU A 114 9.18 -4.83 -5.55
C GLU A 114 9.70 -3.41 -5.83
N LYS A 115 10.98 -3.27 -6.15
CA LYS A 115 11.58 -1.97 -6.56
C LYS A 115 10.92 -1.44 -7.84
N ARG A 116 10.75 -2.28 -8.85
CA ARG A 116 10.05 -1.91 -10.09
C ARG A 116 8.62 -1.45 -9.81
N LEU A 117 7.86 -2.20 -9.01
CA LEU A 117 6.49 -1.83 -8.64
C LEU A 117 6.45 -0.51 -7.86
N THR A 118 7.41 -0.27 -6.97
CA THR A 118 7.55 0.99 -6.22
C THR A 118 7.73 2.17 -7.19
N MET A 119 8.61 2.02 -8.18
CA MET A 119 8.82 3.04 -9.20
C MET A 119 7.57 3.26 -10.07
N MET A 120 6.91 2.19 -10.50
CA MET A 120 5.65 2.30 -11.26
C MET A 120 4.55 2.99 -10.45
N LEU A 121 4.44 2.71 -9.16
CA LEU A 121 3.48 3.37 -8.27
C LEU A 121 3.77 4.87 -8.19
N PHE A 122 5.04 5.25 -8.01
CA PHE A 122 5.46 6.65 -7.98
C PHE A 122 5.08 7.36 -9.29
N SER A 123 5.53 6.82 -10.43
CA SER A 123 5.26 7.41 -11.75
C SER A 123 3.78 7.49 -12.07
N ASN A 124 3.00 6.44 -11.81
CA ASN A 124 1.56 6.42 -12.08
C ASN A 124 0.80 7.49 -11.27
N ILE A 125 1.14 7.66 -9.99
CA ILE A 125 0.52 8.65 -9.13
C ILE A 125 0.94 10.06 -9.58
N PHE A 126 2.23 10.28 -9.83
CA PHE A 126 2.75 11.57 -10.31
C PHE A 126 2.13 11.99 -11.64
N ASP A 127 2.10 11.09 -12.62
CA ASP A 127 1.52 11.34 -13.95
C ASP A 127 0.01 11.60 -13.87
N SER A 128 -0.69 10.91 -12.97
CA SER A 128 -2.12 11.16 -12.74
C SER A 128 -2.34 12.55 -12.15
N LEU A 129 -1.56 12.93 -11.13
CA LEU A 129 -1.64 14.25 -10.48
C LEU A 129 -1.31 15.40 -11.42
N SER A 130 -0.33 15.23 -12.32
CA SER A 130 0.08 16.29 -13.25
C SER A 130 -0.94 16.59 -14.37
N LYS A 131 -1.85 15.65 -14.65
CA LYS A 131 -2.83 15.75 -15.75
C LYS A 131 -4.27 16.00 -15.28
N MET A 132 -4.53 15.95 -13.97
CA MET A 132 -5.87 16.15 -13.42
C MET A 132 -6.06 17.58 -12.92
N ASP A 133 -7.32 18.01 -12.89
CA ASP A 133 -7.70 19.24 -12.19
C ASP A 133 -7.49 19.08 -10.67
N TYR A 134 -7.21 20.18 -10.01
CA TYR A 134 -6.95 20.19 -8.58
C TYR A 134 -8.22 19.83 -7.78
N ASP A 135 -8.17 18.69 -7.10
CA ASP A 135 -9.16 18.25 -6.11
C ASP A 135 -8.49 18.23 -4.71
N PRO A 136 -8.88 19.14 -3.80
CA PRO A 136 -8.25 19.24 -2.48
C PRO A 136 -8.26 17.95 -1.67
N GLU A 137 -9.35 17.18 -1.71
CA GLU A 137 -9.49 15.96 -0.92
C GLU A 137 -8.62 14.82 -1.49
N LEU A 138 -8.55 14.70 -2.82
CA LEU A 138 -7.75 13.69 -3.49
C LEU A 138 -6.26 14.01 -3.41
N PHE A 139 -5.86 15.25 -3.71
CA PHE A 139 -4.47 15.69 -3.61
C PHE A 139 -3.96 15.61 -2.17
N GLY A 140 -4.80 15.94 -1.18
CA GLY A 140 -4.48 15.80 0.24
C GLY A 140 -4.13 14.37 0.66
N LYS A 141 -4.58 13.36 -0.09
CA LYS A 141 -4.25 11.94 0.15
C LYS A 141 -3.15 11.43 -0.77
N ALA A 142 -3.12 11.89 -2.02
CA ALA A 142 -2.18 11.43 -3.03
C ALA A 142 -0.77 12.00 -2.81
N LEU A 143 -0.63 13.27 -2.41
CA LEU A 143 0.68 13.87 -2.18
C LEU A 143 1.46 13.21 -1.02
N PRO A 144 0.88 12.99 0.18
CA PRO A 144 1.58 12.25 1.24
C PRO A 144 1.96 10.82 0.81
N CYS A 145 1.08 10.15 0.06
CA CYS A 145 1.37 8.83 -0.50
C CYS A 145 2.57 8.88 -1.46
N LEU A 146 2.60 9.86 -2.37
CA LEU A 146 3.68 10.05 -3.32
C LEU A 146 5.02 10.33 -2.61
N THR A 147 4.99 11.19 -1.58
CA THR A 147 6.17 11.48 -0.74
C THR A 147 6.68 10.22 -0.04
N ALA A 148 5.79 9.43 0.59
CA ALA A 148 6.18 8.20 1.26
C ALA A 148 6.86 7.20 0.31
N ILE A 149 6.31 7.04 -0.90
CA ILE A 149 6.91 6.19 -1.94
C ILE A 149 8.27 6.76 -2.37
N GLY A 150 8.36 8.07 -2.60
CA GLY A 150 9.59 8.75 -3.00
C GLY A 150 10.72 8.58 -1.98
N CYS A 151 10.41 8.65 -0.69
CA CYS A 151 11.38 8.41 0.39
C CYS A 151 11.84 6.94 0.48
N ALA A 152 11.05 6.00 -0.03
CA ALA A 152 11.35 4.58 -0.02
C ALA A 152 12.13 4.12 -1.26
N LEU A 153 12.15 4.92 -2.34
CA LEU A 153 12.90 4.60 -3.54
C LEU A 153 14.42 4.72 -3.29
N PRO A 154 15.21 3.69 -3.61
CA PRO A 154 16.66 3.81 -3.53
C PRO A 154 17.17 4.82 -4.58
N PRO A 155 18.23 5.59 -4.27
CA PRO A 155 18.75 6.63 -5.15
C PRO A 155 19.14 6.10 -6.53
N ASP A 156 19.58 4.83 -6.59
CA ASP A 156 20.10 4.16 -7.78
C ASP A 156 19.00 3.70 -8.76
N TYR A 157 17.71 3.75 -8.37
CA TYR A 157 16.60 3.36 -9.24
C TYR A 157 16.04 4.51 -10.09
N SER A 158 16.52 5.73 -9.83
CA SER A 158 16.41 6.80 -10.82
C SER A 158 17.35 6.45 -11.98
N TRP A 159 16.85 6.39 -13.21
CA TRP A 159 17.63 6.34 -14.48
C TRP A 159 17.90 5.01 -15.19
N HIS A 160 16.92 4.11 -15.29
CA HIS A 160 16.87 3.18 -16.44
C HIS A 160 15.53 3.29 -17.18
N HIS A 161 15.37 4.38 -17.94
CA HIS A 161 14.56 4.40 -19.14
C HIS A 161 15.51 4.30 -20.33
N ASN A 162 15.52 3.13 -20.97
CA ASN A 162 15.82 2.97 -22.38
C ASN A 162 14.90 1.88 -22.91
#